data_AF-A0A353RTY6-F1
#
_entry.id   AF-A0A353RTY6-F1
#
_cell.length_a   1.000
_cell.length_b   1.000
_cell.length_c   1.000
_cell.angle_alpha   90.00
_cell.angle_beta   90.00
_cell.angle_gamma   90.00
#
_symmetry.space_group_name_H-M   'P 1'
#
loop_
_entity.id
_entity.type
_entity.pdbx_description
1 polymer ?
#
loop_
_entity_poly.entity_id
_entity_poly.type
_entity_poly.pdbx_seq_one_letter_code
_entity_poly.pdbx_strand_id
1 'polypeptide(L)'
;MQNQQEITSINYFLSKTGPVIIYSLKSFLQAAGIEVEEKGNGLDTVFQIQVGKKELQLYLGNLLLEIATIDRDEAPLRFDEGLLDFDYFLSKLSKVIESKLQILFKLLEHEDVDKAMESITELTSNYERICILKLDNPQS
;
A
#
# COMPACT_ATOMS: atom_id res chain seq x y z
N MET A 1 -8.57 6.77 27.54
CA MET A 1 -7.21 7.34 27.58
C MET A 1 -6.24 6.52 26.73
N GLN A 2 -6.20 5.19 26.86
CA GLN A 2 -5.32 4.30 26.08
C GLN A 2 -5.42 4.49 24.55
N ASN A 3 -6.64 4.58 24.00
CA ASN A 3 -6.86 4.81 22.55
C ASN A 3 -6.23 6.12 22.03
N GLN A 4 -6.17 7.19 22.85
CA GLN A 4 -5.59 8.46 22.42
C GLN A 4 -4.05 8.42 22.36
N GLN A 5 -3.42 7.62 23.24
CA GLN A 5 -1.98 7.39 23.21
C GLN A 5 -1.58 6.62 21.95
N GLU A 6 -2.31 5.55 21.62
CA GLU A 6 -2.08 4.76 20.39
C GLU A 6 -2.11 5.65 19.14
N ILE A 7 -3.18 6.44 18.98
CA ILE A 7 -3.33 7.34 17.83
C ILE A 7 -2.22 8.41 17.80
N THR A 8 -1.79 8.90 18.97
CA THR A 8 -0.68 9.86 19.05
C THR A 8 0.62 9.22 18.58
N SER A 9 0.92 7.99 18.99
CA SER A 9 2.10 7.24 18.58
C SER A 9 2.10 6.96 17.08
N ILE A 10 0.97 6.50 16.52
CA ILE A 10 0.79 6.28 15.07
C ILE A 10 1.06 7.56 14.29
N ASN A 11 0.41 8.67 14.68
CA ASN A 11 0.57 9.96 14.01
C ASN A 11 2.01 10.48 14.11
N TYR A 12 2.64 10.35 15.28
CA TYR A 12 4.01 10.76 15.47
C TYR A 12 4.95 9.96 14.57
N PHE A 13 4.84 8.63 14.57
CA PHE A 13 5.65 7.76 13.73
C PHE A 13 5.49 8.12 12.24
N LEU A 14 4.24 8.19 11.75
CA LEU A 14 3.95 8.47 10.35
C LEU A 14 4.35 9.89 9.93
N SER A 15 4.32 10.87 10.84
CA SER A 15 4.83 12.22 10.55
C SER A 15 6.33 12.25 10.23
N LYS A 16 7.08 11.25 10.69
CA LYS A 16 8.53 11.13 10.48
C LYS A 16 8.87 10.19 9.32
N THR A 17 8.23 9.04 9.27
CA THR A 17 8.57 7.98 8.31
C THR A 17 7.78 8.07 7.02
N GLY A 18 6.52 8.54 7.07
CA GLY A 18 5.60 8.61 5.94
C GLY A 18 6.20 9.33 4.72
N PRO A 19 6.72 10.57 4.85
CA PRO A 19 7.32 11.28 3.71
C PRO A 19 8.48 10.52 3.05
N VAL A 20 9.31 9.84 3.85
CA VAL A 20 10.46 9.06 3.35
C VAL A 20 9.98 7.81 2.61
N ILE A 21 8.98 7.11 3.15
CA ILE A 21 8.38 5.92 2.53
C ILE A 21 7.74 6.30 1.19
N ILE A 22 6.93 7.36 1.17
CA ILE A 22 6.25 7.85 -0.04
C ILE A 22 7.29 8.23 -1.09
N TYR A 23 8.28 9.06 -0.74
CA TYR A 23 9.33 9.46 -1.66
C TYR A 23 10.08 8.26 -2.23
N SER A 24 10.49 7.31 -1.38
CA SER A 24 11.25 6.12 -1.79
C SER A 24 10.43 5.25 -2.73
N LEU A 25 9.15 5.02 -2.44
CA LEU A 25 8.26 4.23 -3.28
C LEU A 25 8.03 4.90 -4.65
N LYS A 26 7.82 6.22 -4.67
CA LYS A 26 7.68 6.99 -5.91
C LYS A 26 8.94 6.91 -6.76
N SER A 27 10.10 7.15 -6.17
CA SER A 27 11.39 7.05 -6.87
C SER A 27 11.66 5.66 -7.40
N PHE A 28 11.31 4.61 -6.64
CA PHE A 28 11.41 3.22 -7.10
C PHE A 28 10.55 2.95 -8.33
N LEU A 29 9.26 3.34 -8.31
CA LEU A 29 8.36 3.18 -9.44
C LEU A 29 8.84 3.96 -10.68
N GLN A 30 9.28 5.20 -10.48
CA GLN A 30 9.84 6.02 -11.57
C GLN A 30 11.13 5.42 -12.16
N ALA A 31 12.00 4.85 -11.32
CA ALA A 31 13.19 4.14 -11.78
C ALA A 31 12.86 2.87 -12.58
N ALA A 32 11.71 2.24 -12.31
CA ALA A 32 11.16 1.14 -13.10
C ALA A 32 10.48 1.60 -14.42
N GLY A 33 10.54 2.90 -14.75
CA GLY A 33 9.93 3.46 -15.95
C GLY A 33 8.41 3.68 -15.85
N ILE A 34 7.86 3.67 -14.63
CA ILE A 34 6.44 3.87 -14.39
C ILE A 34 6.17 5.35 -14.13
N GLU A 35 5.23 5.93 -14.87
CA GLU A 35 4.79 7.30 -14.64
C GLU A 35 3.88 7.36 -13.42
N VAL A 36 4.26 8.17 -12.43
CA VAL A 36 3.56 8.31 -11.16
C VAL A 36 3.33 9.78 -10.85
N GLU A 37 2.07 10.19 -10.78
CA GLU A 37 1.62 11.46 -10.22
C GLU A 37 1.19 11.24 -8.76
N GLU A 38 1.62 12.12 -7.87
CA GLU A 38 1.25 12.08 -6.45
C GLU A 38 0.18 13.14 -6.18
N LYS A 39 -0.93 12.73 -5.55
CA LYS A 39 -2.04 13.60 -5.15
C LYS A 39 -2.33 13.45 -3.66
N GLY A 40 -2.86 14.50 -3.05
CA GLY A 40 -3.20 14.51 -1.62
C GLY A 40 -1.99 14.71 -0.69
N ASN A 41 -2.18 14.48 0.60
CA ASN A 41 -1.16 14.62 1.63
C ASN A 41 -1.38 13.64 2.80
N GLY A 42 -0.30 13.25 3.48
CA GLY A 42 -0.37 12.37 4.65
C GLY A 42 -1.03 11.02 4.33
N LEU A 43 -2.08 10.67 5.09
CA LEU A 43 -2.84 9.43 4.87
C LEU A 43 -3.75 9.50 3.64
N ASP A 44 -4.07 10.70 3.15
CA ASP A 44 -4.87 10.91 1.93
C ASP A 44 -4.00 10.88 0.67
N THR A 45 -2.70 10.59 0.79
CA THR A 45 -1.82 10.50 -0.37
C THR A 45 -2.19 9.31 -1.27
N VAL A 46 -2.34 9.60 -2.55
CA VAL A 46 -2.62 8.64 -3.61
C VAL A 46 -1.56 8.77 -4.70
N PHE A 47 -1.07 7.63 -5.18
CA PHE A 47 -0.32 7.56 -6.42
C PHE A 47 -1.26 7.24 -7.57
N GLN A 48 -1.33 8.16 -8.52
CA GLN A 48 -1.93 7.91 -9.83
C GLN A 48 -0.84 7.39 -10.75
N ILE A 49 -1.05 6.17 -11.23
CA ILE A 49 -0.08 5.41 -12.00
C ILE A 49 -0.64 5.21 -13.39
N GLN A 50 0.08 5.68 -14.41
CA GLN A 50 -0.27 5.49 -15.81
C GLN A 50 0.73 4.55 -16.46
N VAL A 51 0.25 3.44 -17.02
CA VAL A 51 1.08 2.49 -17.78
C VAL A 51 0.34 2.08 -19.05
N GLY A 52 0.80 2.60 -20.20
CA GLY A 52 0.11 2.43 -21.47
C GLY A 52 -1.31 2.97 -21.39
N LYS A 53 -2.30 2.11 -21.60
CA LYS A 53 -3.74 2.45 -21.52
C LYS A 53 -4.35 2.27 -20.13
N LYS A 54 -3.59 1.76 -19.16
CA LYS A 54 -4.09 1.49 -17.80
C LYS A 54 -3.84 2.68 -16.90
N GLU A 55 -4.87 3.03 -16.14
CA GLU A 55 -4.80 3.97 -15.04
C GLU A 55 -5.06 3.21 -13.74
N LEU A 56 -4.19 3.42 -12.75
CA LEU A 56 -4.27 2.76 -11.44
C LEU A 56 -4.14 3.82 -10.34
N GLN A 57 -4.85 3.59 -9.24
CA GLN A 57 -4.73 4.41 -8.04
C GLN A 57 -4.26 3.56 -6.88
N LEU A 58 -3.11 3.92 -6.31
CA LEU A 58 -2.56 3.29 -5.11
C LEU A 58 -2.74 4.24 -3.93
N TYR A 59 -3.66 3.89 -3.03
CA TYR A 59 -3.97 4.63 -1.82
C TYR A 59 -2.94 4.33 -0.73
N LEU A 60 -2.06 5.28 -0.43
CA LEU A 60 -0.94 5.07 0.48
C LEU A 60 -1.36 5.10 1.95
N GLY A 61 -2.50 5.70 2.30
CA GLY A 61 -2.99 5.67 3.68
C GLY A 61 -3.10 4.26 4.25
N ASN A 62 -3.65 3.33 3.47
CA ASN A 62 -3.79 1.93 3.87
C ASN A 62 -2.45 1.21 4.02
N LEU A 63 -1.46 1.54 3.18
CA LEU A 63 -0.10 1.03 3.28
C LEU A 63 0.58 1.57 4.56
N LEU A 64 0.49 2.88 4.78
CA LEU A 64 1.10 3.56 5.92
C LEU A 64 0.52 3.06 7.26
N LEU A 65 -0.80 2.87 7.33
CA LEU A 65 -1.45 2.31 8.51
C LEU A 65 -1.02 0.85 8.74
N GLU A 66 -0.93 0.03 7.70
CA GLU A 66 -0.46 -1.36 7.81
C GLU A 66 0.99 -1.44 8.34
N ILE A 67 1.82 -0.46 7.99
CA ILE A 67 3.18 -0.34 8.54
C ILE A 67 3.12 0.07 10.02
N ALA A 68 2.36 1.11 10.36
CA ALA A 68 2.36 1.75 11.67
C ALA A 68 1.58 1.01 12.76
N THR A 69 0.72 0.05 12.40
CA THR A 69 -0.22 -0.61 13.34
C THR A 69 -0.01 -2.11 13.41
N ILE A 70 -0.40 -2.74 14.51
CA ILE A 70 -0.36 -4.21 14.65
C ILE A 70 -1.31 -4.86 13.63
N ASP A 71 -2.53 -4.36 13.57
CA ASP A 71 -3.54 -4.68 12.57
C ASP A 71 -4.29 -3.38 12.20
N ARG A 72 -4.32 -3.06 10.92
CA ARG A 72 -4.96 -1.83 10.41
C ARG A 72 -6.49 -1.91 10.40
N ASP A 73 -7.04 -3.12 10.46
CA ASP A 73 -8.48 -3.37 10.43
C ASP A 73 -9.06 -3.47 11.86
N GLU A 74 -8.21 -3.46 12.90
CA GLU A 74 -8.63 -3.54 14.29
C GLU A 74 -9.25 -2.22 14.78
N ALA A 75 -10.32 -2.33 15.59
CA ALA A 75 -10.92 -1.20 16.29
C ALA A 75 -10.94 -1.47 17.80
N PRO A 76 -10.14 -0.73 18.62
CA PRO A 76 -9.32 0.42 18.26
C PRO A 76 -7.99 0.03 17.57
N LEU A 77 -7.47 0.94 16.73
CA LEU A 77 -6.11 0.80 16.17
C LEU A 77 -5.08 0.80 17.30
N ARG A 78 -4.07 -0.04 17.15
CA ARG A 78 -2.93 -0.14 18.08
C ARG A 78 -1.63 0.10 17.35
N PHE A 79 -0.79 0.97 17.91
CA PHE A 79 0.56 1.18 17.42
C PHE A 79 1.37 -0.10 17.58
N ASP A 80 2.20 -0.40 16.59
CA ASP A 80 3.14 -1.52 16.69
C ASP A 80 4.43 -1.06 17.38
N GLU A 81 4.54 -1.29 18.69
CA GLU A 81 5.74 -0.94 19.47
C GLU A 81 7.01 -1.63 18.97
N GLY A 82 6.90 -2.73 18.22
CA GLY A 82 8.03 -3.39 17.57
C GLY A 82 8.75 -2.46 16.58
N LEU A 83 8.07 -1.44 16.05
CA LEU A 83 8.65 -0.45 15.14
C LEU A 83 9.73 0.43 15.76
N LEU A 84 9.89 0.41 17.09
CA LEU A 84 11.00 1.05 17.78
C LEU A 84 12.32 0.29 17.58
N ASP A 85 12.24 -0.98 17.23
CA ASP A 85 13.37 -1.77 16.75
C ASP A 85 13.53 -1.59 15.24
N PHE A 86 14.73 -1.15 14.83
CA PHE A 86 14.98 -0.76 13.43
C PHE A 86 14.95 -1.95 12.48
N ASP A 87 15.46 -3.11 12.89
CA ASP A 87 15.49 -4.31 12.05
C ASP A 87 14.07 -4.86 11.84
N TYR A 88 13.27 -4.88 12.91
CA TYR A 88 11.84 -5.20 12.82
C TYR A 88 11.11 -4.21 11.91
N PHE A 89 11.33 -2.90 12.07
CA PHE A 89 10.74 -1.88 11.21
C PHE A 89 11.07 -2.11 9.73
N LEU A 90 12.35 -2.31 9.39
CA LEU A 90 12.76 -2.55 8.01
C LEU A 90 12.14 -3.83 7.45
N SER A 91 12.12 -4.91 8.23
CA SER A 91 11.50 -6.18 7.85
C SER A 91 10.01 -6.01 7.55
N LYS A 92 9.27 -5.34 8.44
CA LYS A 92 7.84 -5.09 8.26
C LYS A 92 7.58 -4.17 7.08
N LEU A 93 8.33 -3.07 6.96
CA LEU A 93 8.23 -2.13 5.84
C LEU A 93 8.42 -2.84 4.50
N SER A 94 9.49 -3.63 4.37
CA SER A 94 9.80 -4.38 3.16
C SER A 94 8.67 -5.36 2.82
N LYS A 95 8.22 -6.14 3.80
CA LYS A 95 7.13 -7.12 3.61
C LYS A 95 5.84 -6.45 3.14
N VAL A 96 5.44 -5.34 3.78
CA VAL A 96 4.21 -4.63 3.42
C VAL A 96 4.32 -4.02 2.02
N ILE A 97 5.42 -3.33 1.70
CA ILE A 97 5.63 -2.73 0.37
C ILE A 97 5.66 -3.81 -0.71
N GLU A 98 6.45 -4.87 -0.52
CA GLU A 98 6.57 -5.97 -1.47
C GLU A 98 5.19 -6.58 -1.77
N SER A 99 4.39 -6.84 -0.72
CA SER A 99 3.05 -7.41 -0.88
C SER A 99 2.14 -6.55 -1.77
N LYS A 100 2.25 -5.21 -1.71
CA LYS A 100 1.42 -4.31 -2.53
C LYS A 100 1.98 -4.16 -3.94
N LEU A 101 3.30 -4.11 -4.08
CA LEU A 101 3.97 -4.02 -5.37
C LEU A 101 3.79 -5.29 -6.21
N GLN A 102 3.79 -6.48 -5.59
CA GLN A 102 3.51 -7.73 -6.30
C GLN A 102 2.13 -7.71 -6.96
N ILE A 103 1.09 -7.29 -6.24
CA ILE A 103 -0.26 -7.14 -6.79
C ILE A 103 -0.27 -6.09 -7.91
N LEU A 104 0.35 -4.93 -7.68
CA LEU A 104 0.44 -3.86 -8.68
C LEU A 104 1.09 -4.37 -9.98
N PHE A 105 2.20 -5.09 -9.89
CA PHE A 105 2.89 -5.61 -11.08
C PHE A 105 2.09 -6.69 -11.79
N LYS A 106 1.36 -7.55 -11.08
CA LYS A 106 0.43 -8.49 -11.71
C LYS A 106 -0.71 -7.80 -12.45
N LEU A 107 -1.26 -6.72 -11.89
CA LEU A 107 -2.25 -5.89 -12.57
C LEU A 107 -1.67 -5.23 -13.83
N LEU A 108 -0.38 -4.89 -13.83
CA LEU A 108 0.31 -4.28 -14.95
C LEU A 108 0.70 -5.29 -16.05
N GLU A 109 1.06 -6.52 -15.67
CA GLU A 109 1.58 -7.59 -16.54
C GLU A 109 0.61 -7.98 -17.68
N HIS A 110 -0.69 -8.04 -17.41
CA HIS A 110 -1.68 -8.54 -18.36
C HIS A 110 -2.65 -7.45 -18.81
N GLU A 111 -2.72 -7.12 -20.11
CA GLU A 111 -3.71 -6.16 -20.64
C GLU A 111 -5.16 -6.60 -20.36
N ASP A 112 -5.39 -7.91 -20.39
CA ASP A 112 -6.66 -8.54 -20.09
C ASP A 112 -6.88 -8.63 -18.57
N VAL A 113 -8.00 -8.07 -18.10
CA VAL A 113 -8.36 -8.03 -16.68
C VAL A 113 -8.56 -9.43 -16.11
N ASP A 114 -9.16 -10.36 -16.86
CA ASP A 114 -9.40 -11.71 -16.38
C ASP A 114 -8.08 -12.47 -16.21
N LYS A 115 -7.11 -12.27 -17.12
CA LYS A 115 -5.76 -12.82 -16.95
C LYS A 115 -5.00 -12.20 -15.79
N ALA A 116 -5.16 -10.89 -15.57
CA ALA A 116 -4.58 -10.23 -14.40
C ALA A 116 -5.15 -10.83 -13.10
N MET A 117 -6.47 -11.07 -13.05
CA MET A 117 -7.16 -11.68 -11.91
C MET A 117 -6.71 -13.11 -11.64
N GLU A 118 -6.57 -13.93 -12.68
CA GLU A 118 -6.03 -15.29 -12.56
C GLU A 118 -4.62 -15.27 -11.96
N SER A 119 -3.73 -14.41 -12.46
CA SER A 119 -2.36 -14.34 -11.95
C SER A 119 -2.26 -13.79 -10.53
N ILE A 120 -3.18 -12.90 -10.11
CA ILE A 120 -3.24 -12.47 -8.69
C ILE A 120 -3.78 -13.61 -7.82
N THR A 121 -4.66 -14.46 -8.35
CA THR A 121 -5.19 -15.61 -7.61
C THR A 121 -4.09 -16.60 -7.25
N GLU A 122 -3.08 -16.77 -8.10
CA GLU A 122 -1.88 -17.57 -7.80
C GLU A 122 -1.12 -17.04 -6.56
N LEU A 123 -1.20 -15.73 -6.30
CA LEU A 123 -0.56 -15.10 -5.16
C LEU A 123 -1.36 -15.26 -3.85
N THR A 124 -2.63 -15.67 -3.89
CA THR A 124 -3.54 -15.66 -2.73
C THR A 124 -3.02 -16.46 -1.53
N SER A 125 -2.25 -17.52 -1.77
CA SER A 125 -1.63 -18.32 -0.70
C SER A 125 -0.65 -17.53 0.18
N ASN A 126 -0.12 -16.41 -0.32
CA ASN A 126 0.82 -15.55 0.39
C ASN A 126 0.16 -14.44 1.22
N TYR A 127 -1.17 -14.31 1.18
CA TYR A 127 -1.90 -13.24 1.84
C TYR A 127 -2.97 -13.80 2.75
N GLU A 128 -3.09 -13.25 3.95
CA GLU A 128 -4.20 -13.60 4.85
C GLU A 128 -5.55 -13.18 4.26
N ARG A 129 -5.59 -12.01 3.59
CA ARG A 129 -6.78 -11.46 2.94
C ARG A 129 -6.38 -10.65 1.70
N ILE A 130 -6.98 -10.98 0.56
CA ILE A 130 -7.01 -10.12 -0.63
C ILE A 130 -8.48 -9.95 -1.02
N CYS A 131 -8.89 -8.69 -1.26
CA CYS A 131 -10.18 -8.37 -1.86
C CYS A 131 -9.92 -7.75 -3.23
N ILE A 132 -10.49 -8.33 -4.28
CA ILE A 132 -10.42 -7.79 -5.63
C ILE A 132 -11.84 -7.62 -6.14
N LEU A 133 -12.18 -6.39 -6.52
CA LEU A 133 -13.50 -6.03 -7.03
C LEU A 133 -13.36 -5.70 -8.52
N LYS A 134 -13.96 -6.53 -9.37
CA LYS A 134 -14.15 -6.22 -10.79
C LYS A 134 -15.45 -5.43 -10.92
N LEU A 135 -15.35 -4.20 -11.41
CA LEU A 135 -16.50 -3.35 -11.73
C LEU A 135 -16.64 -3.30 -13.25
N ASP A 136 -17.58 -4.06 -13.78
CA ASP A 136 -17.94 -3.96 -15.18
C ASP A 136 -18.79 -2.69 -15.36
N ASN A 137 -18.35 -1.78 -16.23
CA ASN A 137 -19.14 -0.61 -16.56
C ASN A 137 -20.36 -1.07 -17.37
N PRO A 138 -21.62 -0.88 -16.94
CA PRO A 138 -22.78 -1.42 -17.65
C PRO A 138 -23.09 -0.76 -18.99
N GLN A 139 -22.24 0.13 -19.51
CA GLN A 139 -22.54 0.93 -20.70
C GLN A 139 -21.30 1.17 -21.57
N SER A 140 -21.27 0.51 -22.73
CA SER A 140 -20.63 0.95 -23.97
C SER A 140 -21.53 0.50 -25.11
#